data_AF-A0A836B3E2-F1
#
_entry.id   AF-A0A836B3E2-F1
#
_cell.length_a   1.000
_cell.length_b   1.000
_cell.length_c   1.000
_cell.angle_alpha   90.00
_cell.angle_beta   90.00
_cell.angle_gamma   90.00
#
_symmetry.space_group_name_H-M   'P 1'
#
loop_
_entity.id
_entity.type
_entity.pdbx_description
1 polymer ?
#
loop_
_entity_poly.entity_id
_entity_poly.type
_entity_poly.pdbx_seq_one_letter_code
_entity_poly.pdbx_strand_id
1 'polypeptide(L)'
;MRAIYVAALLMCACFALAHGANKRCNVLSIVTNVGSWVPTTGPAKYIGVPKPTGYWLAEFTHSYTVFKNAGCSITVASPKGGLGPADPPGFNFYANDPVTQALVAKRADGSPYVPVTENTISAAAITNAQLADFDIVFFVGGTGGMWDFPYDDNLHRIARVMWESGKVVSAVCHGPMALVHAKLSDNSSLVAGRSMTGFSNAEEELLGTATVCGLCYPGNEAAACPVGLTPANCSGPHMPSEYPTKGSFLLEDGLKAAGAVYVSTQQDWSTFYFRPHVVRHGRLVTGQNPGAGRETAEAAYDTHRLLRLTKKKSCPVWSQFADTFCSPVQQTAADPPVKCKTNGYIPKC
;
A
#
# COMPACT_ATOMS: atom_id res chain seq x y z
N MET A 1 -64.49 -24.59 11.53
CA MET A 1 -63.02 -24.70 11.64
C MET A 1 -62.39 -24.18 10.35
N ARG A 2 -61.60 -23.09 10.48
CA ARG A 2 -60.56 -22.56 9.58
C ARG A 2 -60.89 -22.28 8.10
N ALA A 3 -61.20 -21.01 7.84
CA ALA A 3 -60.93 -20.33 6.57
C ALA A 3 -59.41 -20.25 6.33
N ILE A 4 -58.94 -20.57 5.12
CA ILE A 4 -57.56 -20.34 4.69
C ILE A 4 -57.57 -19.15 3.74
N TYR A 5 -56.90 -18.09 4.19
CA TYR A 5 -56.70 -16.81 3.53
C TYR A 5 -55.72 -16.96 2.35
N VAL A 6 -56.13 -16.48 1.18
CA VAL A 6 -55.20 -16.00 0.14
C VAL A 6 -55.17 -14.48 0.30
N ALA A 7 -54.11 -13.96 0.92
CA ALA A 7 -53.86 -12.54 1.01
C ALA A 7 -52.39 -12.26 0.66
N ALA A 8 -52.23 -11.44 -0.37
CA ALA A 8 -50.98 -10.96 -0.92
C ALA A 8 -50.10 -10.30 0.15
N LEU A 9 -48.81 -10.66 0.14
CA LEU A 9 -47.74 -9.90 0.78
C LEU A 9 -46.54 -9.86 -0.18
N LEU A 10 -46.73 -9.17 -1.30
CA LEU A 10 -45.65 -8.52 -2.03
C LEU A 10 -45.23 -7.28 -1.21
N MET A 11 -44.46 -7.51 -0.14
CA MET A 11 -43.76 -6.44 0.55
C MET A 11 -42.57 -6.00 -0.32
N CYS A 12 -42.91 -5.11 -1.24
CA CYS A 12 -42.15 -3.92 -1.62
C CYS A 12 -40.69 -3.92 -1.16
N ALA A 13 -39.79 -4.32 -2.06
CA ALA A 13 -38.39 -3.96 -2.03
C ALA A 13 -38.24 -2.44 -2.25
N CYS A 14 -38.44 -1.66 -1.20
CA CYS A 14 -38.14 -0.24 -1.15
C CYS A 14 -36.83 -0.03 -0.37
N PHE A 15 -35.72 -0.38 -1.01
CA PHE A 15 -34.41 0.22 -0.74
C PHE A 15 -33.79 0.63 -2.06
N ALA A 16 -34.46 1.56 -2.75
CA ALA A 16 -33.86 2.34 -3.80
C ALA A 16 -33.68 3.77 -3.29
N LEU A 17 -32.42 4.22 -3.38
CA LEU A 17 -32.01 5.62 -3.54
C LEU A 17 -32.03 6.49 -2.27
N ALA A 18 -31.13 6.20 -1.33
CA ALA A 18 -30.56 7.25 -0.50
C ALA A 18 -29.35 7.88 -1.23
N HIS A 19 -29.60 9.02 -1.87
CA HIS A 19 -28.63 10.12 -2.10
C HIS A 19 -27.30 9.77 -2.78
N GLY A 20 -27.35 9.58 -4.10
CA GLY A 20 -26.19 9.72 -4.96
C GLY A 20 -25.73 11.17 -5.03
N ALA A 21 -24.97 11.64 -4.04
CA ALA A 21 -23.96 12.65 -4.32
C ALA A 21 -23.11 12.08 -5.46
N ASN A 22 -22.86 12.85 -6.53
CA ASN A 22 -22.11 12.39 -7.72
C ASN A 22 -20.70 11.94 -7.31
N LYS A 23 -20.56 10.66 -6.92
CA LYS A 23 -19.29 10.04 -6.53
C LYS A 23 -18.33 10.15 -7.70
N ARG A 24 -17.14 10.72 -7.46
CA ARG A 24 -16.17 10.97 -8.53
C ARG A 24 -15.33 9.74 -8.85
N CYS A 25 -15.06 8.90 -7.85
CA CYS A 25 -14.37 7.62 -7.98
C CYS A 25 -14.69 6.69 -6.79
N ASN A 26 -14.37 5.40 -6.92
CA ASN A 26 -14.40 4.43 -5.82
C ASN A 26 -12.96 3.94 -5.52
N VAL A 27 -12.56 4.00 -4.25
CA VAL A 27 -11.22 3.63 -3.78
C VAL A 27 -11.31 2.43 -2.84
N LEU A 28 -10.49 1.41 -3.11
CA LEU A 28 -10.23 0.32 -2.20
C LEU A 28 -8.93 0.63 -1.44
N SER A 29 -9.03 1.07 -0.19
CA SER A 29 -7.88 1.33 0.69
C SER A 29 -7.59 0.09 1.54
N ILE A 30 -6.36 -0.41 1.48
CA ILE A 30 -5.96 -1.68 2.09
C ILE A 30 -4.94 -1.42 3.20
N VAL A 31 -5.24 -1.89 4.40
CA VAL A 31 -4.37 -1.83 5.58
C VAL A 31 -4.00 -3.24 6.05
N THR A 32 -2.89 -3.37 6.76
CA THR A 32 -2.47 -4.62 7.40
C THR A 32 -3.39 -5.03 8.55
N ASN A 33 -3.47 -6.32 8.86
CA ASN A 33 -4.05 -6.82 10.11
C ASN A 33 -3.00 -7.03 11.21
N VAL A 34 -1.71 -6.91 10.90
CA VAL A 34 -0.63 -7.22 11.82
C VAL A 34 -0.43 -6.06 12.80
N GLY A 35 -0.82 -6.28 14.06
CA GLY A 35 -0.69 -5.28 15.14
C GLY A 35 0.50 -5.49 16.07
N SER A 36 1.18 -6.63 15.95
CA SER A 36 2.40 -6.92 16.71
C SER A 36 3.21 -8.02 16.04
N TRP A 37 4.50 -8.05 16.32
CA TRP A 37 5.41 -9.11 15.90
C TRP A 37 6.37 -9.45 17.06
N VAL A 38 6.97 -10.64 17.04
CA VAL A 38 7.88 -11.09 18.11
C VAL A 38 9.25 -11.39 17.51
N PRO A 39 10.31 -10.65 17.87
CA PRO A 39 11.66 -10.99 17.46
C PRO A 39 12.05 -12.35 18.02
N THR A 40 12.52 -13.27 17.18
CA THR A 40 13.05 -14.56 17.63
C THR A 40 14.59 -14.61 17.64
N THR A 41 15.23 -13.53 17.19
CA THR A 41 16.69 -13.37 17.15
C THR A 41 17.07 -11.90 17.37
N GLY A 42 18.38 -11.62 17.50
CA GLY A 42 18.92 -10.29 17.76
C GLY A 42 19.47 -10.13 19.16
N PRO A 43 19.71 -8.90 19.63
CA PRO A 43 20.16 -8.69 21.00
C PRO A 43 19.20 -9.37 21.98
N ALA A 44 19.73 -10.16 22.92
CA ALA A 44 18.93 -11.03 23.79
C ALA A 44 17.75 -10.32 24.50
N LYS A 45 17.91 -9.02 24.79
CA LYS A 45 16.87 -8.17 25.39
C LYS A 45 15.63 -7.93 24.50
N TYR A 46 15.71 -8.21 23.21
CA TYR A 46 14.61 -8.05 22.25
C TYR A 46 13.96 -9.38 21.87
N ILE A 47 14.68 -10.50 21.98
CA ILE A 47 14.15 -11.83 21.65
C ILE A 47 12.97 -12.18 22.57
N GLY A 48 11.88 -12.69 21.98
CA GLY A 48 10.69 -13.12 22.69
C GLY A 48 9.82 -11.98 23.22
N VAL A 49 10.18 -10.71 22.97
CA VAL A 49 9.45 -9.54 23.44
C VAL A 49 8.57 -8.99 22.32
N PRO A 50 7.22 -9.08 22.42
CA PRO A 50 6.32 -8.53 21.41
C PRO A 50 6.57 -7.04 21.17
N LYS A 51 6.62 -6.67 19.90
CA LYS A 51 6.76 -5.30 19.42
C LYS A 51 5.45 -4.90 18.74
N PRO A 52 4.79 -3.81 19.17
CA PRO A 52 3.62 -3.31 18.47
C PRO A 52 4.00 -2.83 17.08
N THR A 53 3.08 -2.96 16.13
CA THR A 53 3.19 -2.42 14.78
C THR A 53 1.79 -2.18 14.20
N GLY A 54 1.69 -1.85 12.91
CA GLY A 54 0.44 -1.64 12.21
C GLY A 54 0.66 -0.96 10.88
N TYR A 55 -0.40 -0.38 10.34
CA TYR A 55 -0.27 0.60 9.27
C TYR A 55 0.26 1.92 9.84
N TRP A 56 1.01 2.70 9.06
CA TRP A 56 1.50 3.99 9.53
C TRP A 56 0.38 5.04 9.54
N LEU A 57 0.12 5.65 10.70
CA LEU A 57 -1.09 6.45 10.94
C LEU A 57 -1.31 7.55 9.88
N ALA A 58 -0.28 8.37 9.62
CA ALA A 58 -0.40 9.47 8.66
C ALA A 58 -0.55 9.00 7.20
N GLU A 59 0.02 7.85 6.84
CA GLU A 59 -0.15 7.29 5.49
C GLU A 59 -1.62 6.92 5.24
N PHE A 60 -2.32 6.40 6.25
CA PHE A 60 -3.75 6.16 6.17
C PHE A 60 -4.55 7.48 6.21
N THR A 61 -4.36 8.31 7.25
CA THR A 61 -5.23 9.47 7.48
C THR A 61 -5.11 10.52 6.37
N HIS A 62 -3.90 10.75 5.85
CA HIS A 62 -3.68 11.72 4.77
C HIS A 62 -4.25 11.20 3.45
N SER A 63 -3.97 9.95 3.07
CA SER A 63 -4.50 9.36 1.84
C SER A 63 -6.03 9.28 1.86
N TYR A 64 -6.62 8.85 2.98
CA TYR A 64 -8.07 8.82 3.19
C TYR A 64 -8.69 10.20 3.00
N THR A 65 -8.06 11.24 3.58
CA THR A 65 -8.54 12.62 3.49
C THR A 65 -8.45 13.16 2.06
N VAL A 66 -7.38 12.84 1.32
CA VAL A 66 -7.23 13.21 -0.09
C VAL A 66 -8.39 12.63 -0.92
N PHE A 67 -8.64 11.32 -0.82
CA PHE A 67 -9.71 10.69 -1.59
C PHE A 67 -11.11 11.18 -1.19
N LYS A 68 -11.34 11.40 0.12
CA LYS A 68 -12.61 11.93 0.62
C LYS A 68 -12.86 13.35 0.10
N ASN A 69 -11.86 14.22 0.14
CA ASN A 69 -11.95 15.59 -0.37
C ASN A 69 -12.10 15.63 -1.89
N ALA A 70 -11.55 14.64 -2.59
CA ALA A 70 -11.76 14.45 -4.02
C ALA A 70 -13.18 13.96 -4.38
N GLY A 71 -14.05 13.69 -3.40
CA GLY A 71 -15.42 13.21 -3.61
C GLY A 71 -15.49 11.73 -3.98
N CYS A 72 -14.49 10.94 -3.59
CA CYS A 72 -14.48 9.50 -3.80
C CYS A 72 -15.12 8.74 -2.62
N SER A 73 -15.72 7.59 -2.93
CA SER A 73 -16.16 6.62 -1.93
C SER A 73 -14.97 5.75 -1.55
N ILE A 74 -14.71 5.56 -0.27
CA ILE A 74 -13.57 4.77 0.21
C ILE A 74 -14.10 3.54 0.94
N THR A 75 -13.68 2.36 0.46
CA THR A 75 -13.87 1.09 1.16
C THR A 75 -12.55 0.70 1.78
N VAL A 76 -12.56 0.41 3.08
CA VAL A 76 -11.36 -0.04 3.81
C VAL A 76 -11.39 -1.56 3.93
N ALA A 77 -10.30 -2.20 3.52
CA ALA A 77 -10.11 -3.64 3.57
C ALA A 77 -8.79 -4.02 4.23
N SER A 78 -8.67 -5.28 4.62
CA SER A 78 -7.44 -5.90 5.12
C SER A 78 -7.43 -7.39 4.76
N PRO A 79 -6.28 -8.09 4.80
CA PRO A 79 -6.22 -9.53 4.48
C PRO A 79 -7.34 -10.38 5.12
N LYS A 80 -7.44 -10.32 6.45
CA LYS A 80 -8.38 -11.09 7.28
C LYS A 80 -9.71 -10.35 7.55
N GLY A 81 -9.82 -9.06 7.22
CA GLY A 81 -10.94 -8.22 7.62
C GLY A 81 -10.88 -7.88 9.12
N GLY A 82 -11.92 -7.23 9.64
CA GLY A 82 -11.96 -6.82 11.05
C GLY A 82 -10.95 -5.72 11.36
N LEU A 83 -10.24 -5.81 12.48
CA LEU A 83 -9.32 -4.77 12.95
C LEU A 83 -8.08 -4.68 12.05
N GLY A 84 -7.92 -3.52 11.40
CA GLY A 84 -6.64 -3.02 10.90
C GLY A 84 -6.04 -2.09 11.96
N PRO A 85 -4.98 -2.49 12.67
CA PRO A 85 -4.37 -1.68 13.73
C PRO A 85 -3.43 -0.62 13.15
N ALA A 86 -3.48 0.60 13.70
CA ALA A 86 -2.47 1.62 13.47
C ALA A 86 -1.22 1.34 14.32
N ASP A 87 -0.04 1.66 13.78
CA ASP A 87 1.21 1.63 14.52
C ASP A 87 1.16 2.64 15.70
N PRO A 88 1.24 2.21 16.98
CA PRO A 88 0.96 3.07 18.13
C PRO A 88 1.81 4.36 18.23
N PRO A 89 3.14 4.33 17.99
CA PRO A 89 3.96 5.53 17.83
C PRO A 89 3.34 6.65 16.98
N GLY A 90 2.58 6.31 15.93
CA GLY A 90 1.95 7.28 15.04
C GLY A 90 1.01 8.26 15.77
N PHE A 91 0.29 7.81 16.80
CA PHE A 91 -0.64 8.69 17.52
C PHE A 91 0.06 9.82 18.27
N ASN A 92 1.27 9.55 18.79
CA ASN A 92 2.07 10.57 19.46
C ASN A 92 2.79 11.47 18.44
N PHE A 93 3.34 10.87 17.38
CA PHE A 93 4.08 11.60 16.36
C PHE A 93 3.21 12.63 15.62
N TYR A 94 1.94 12.27 15.37
CA TYR A 94 0.97 13.13 14.67
C TYR A 94 -0.09 13.72 15.60
N ALA A 95 0.20 13.82 16.91
CA ALA A 95 -0.75 14.33 17.90
C ALA A 95 -1.25 15.75 17.59
N ASN A 96 -0.46 16.56 16.88
CA ASN A 96 -0.79 17.95 16.49
C ASN A 96 -1.09 18.12 14.99
N ASP A 97 -1.15 17.03 14.22
CA ASP A 97 -1.50 17.09 12.81
C ASP A 97 -3.02 17.15 12.63
N PRO A 98 -3.59 18.26 12.12
CA PRO A 98 -5.05 18.42 12.02
C PRO A 98 -5.71 17.40 11.10
N VAL A 99 -4.99 16.89 10.08
CA VAL A 99 -5.51 15.87 9.17
C VAL A 99 -5.71 14.55 9.91
N THR A 100 -4.71 14.14 10.67
CA THR A 100 -4.77 12.94 11.51
C THR A 100 -5.81 13.09 12.62
N GLN A 101 -5.80 14.21 13.36
CA GLN A 101 -6.76 14.45 14.45
C GLN A 101 -8.22 14.32 14.01
N ALA A 102 -8.55 14.74 12.79
CA ALA A 102 -9.92 14.66 12.26
C ALA A 102 -10.44 13.23 12.06
N LEU A 103 -9.55 12.22 12.05
CA LEU A 103 -9.90 10.81 11.86
C LEU A 103 -9.63 9.95 13.10
N VAL A 104 -8.96 10.50 14.12
CA VAL A 104 -8.65 9.80 15.36
C VAL A 104 -9.75 10.05 16.40
N ALA A 105 -10.25 8.97 16.99
CA ALA A 105 -11.15 8.97 18.13
C ALA A 105 -10.47 8.39 19.37
N LYS A 106 -11.15 8.46 20.52
CA LYS A 106 -10.70 7.83 21.78
C LYS A 106 -11.67 6.73 22.19
N ARG A 107 -11.13 5.59 22.61
CA ARG A 107 -11.89 4.50 23.23
C ARG A 107 -12.30 4.89 24.65
N ALA A 108 -13.13 4.05 25.28
CA ALA A 108 -13.58 4.26 26.65
C ALA A 108 -12.42 4.28 27.68
N ASP A 109 -11.34 3.54 27.40
CA ASP A 109 -10.11 3.53 28.20
C ASP A 109 -9.16 4.71 27.91
N GLY A 110 -9.58 5.62 27.03
CA GLY A 110 -8.79 6.78 26.61
C GLY A 110 -7.77 6.50 25.50
N SER A 111 -7.57 5.24 25.08
CA SER A 111 -6.64 4.90 24.01
C SER A 111 -7.11 5.47 22.65
N PRO A 112 -6.19 6.01 21.82
CA PRO A 112 -6.55 6.53 20.52
C PRO A 112 -6.76 5.40 19.50
N TYR A 113 -7.63 5.64 18.52
CA TYR A 113 -7.90 4.72 17.42
C TYR A 113 -8.50 5.42 16.20
N VAL A 114 -8.54 4.73 15.06
CA VAL A 114 -9.17 5.22 13.84
C VAL A 114 -10.43 4.40 13.56
N PRO A 115 -11.65 4.92 13.79
CA PRO A 115 -12.88 4.13 13.75
C PRO A 115 -13.11 3.36 12.45
N VAL A 116 -12.73 3.96 11.31
CA VAL A 116 -12.94 3.36 9.98
C VAL A 116 -12.03 2.16 9.69
N THR A 117 -11.04 1.87 10.55
CA THR A 117 -10.16 0.70 10.42
C THR A 117 -10.48 -0.40 11.44
N GLU A 118 -11.50 -0.25 12.29
CA GLU A 118 -11.85 -1.28 13.31
C GLU A 118 -12.65 -2.45 12.72
N ASN A 119 -13.37 -2.23 11.62
CA ASN A 119 -14.18 -3.26 10.97
C ASN A 119 -14.03 -3.21 9.44
N THR A 120 -12.85 -3.60 8.98
CA THR A 120 -12.49 -3.64 7.56
C THR A 120 -13.08 -4.87 6.86
N ILE A 121 -13.29 -4.76 5.55
CA ILE A 121 -13.70 -5.90 4.71
C ILE A 121 -12.50 -6.84 4.52
N SER A 122 -12.71 -8.16 4.63
CA SER A 122 -11.66 -9.12 4.28
C SER A 122 -11.40 -9.11 2.78
N ALA A 123 -10.11 -9.12 2.39
CA ALA A 123 -9.69 -9.24 1.00
C ALA A 123 -10.32 -10.47 0.30
N ALA A 124 -10.53 -11.57 1.03
CA ALA A 124 -11.16 -12.78 0.51
C ALA A 124 -12.64 -12.57 0.15
N ALA A 125 -13.35 -11.66 0.83
CA ALA A 125 -14.76 -11.38 0.60
C ALA A 125 -15.01 -10.52 -0.65
N ILE A 126 -13.98 -9.88 -1.21
CA ILE A 126 -14.11 -8.99 -2.37
C ILE A 126 -13.97 -9.81 -3.65
N THR A 127 -15.10 -10.06 -4.31
CA THR A 127 -15.15 -10.82 -5.57
C THR A 127 -14.56 -10.04 -6.75
N ASN A 128 -14.16 -10.74 -7.81
CA ASN A 128 -13.67 -10.07 -9.03
C ASN A 128 -14.74 -9.16 -9.68
N ALA A 129 -16.03 -9.51 -9.56
CA ALA A 129 -17.12 -8.67 -10.05
C ALA A 129 -17.18 -7.35 -9.28
N GLN A 130 -17.05 -7.39 -7.95
CA GLN A 130 -17.00 -6.17 -7.12
C GLN A 130 -15.74 -5.34 -7.39
N LEU A 131 -14.62 -5.95 -7.79
CA LEU A 131 -13.41 -5.22 -8.18
C LEU A 131 -13.63 -4.33 -9.42
N ALA A 132 -14.62 -4.62 -10.28
CA ALA A 132 -14.97 -3.77 -11.41
C ALA A 132 -15.50 -2.39 -10.98
N ASP A 133 -16.10 -2.30 -9.79
CA ASP A 133 -16.67 -1.07 -9.25
C ASP A 133 -15.61 -0.13 -8.68
N PHE A 134 -14.40 -0.62 -8.39
CA PHE A 134 -13.30 0.20 -7.90
C PHE A 134 -12.51 0.83 -9.05
N ASP A 135 -12.04 2.05 -8.82
CA ASP A 135 -11.24 2.83 -9.76
C ASP A 135 -9.75 2.85 -9.38
N ILE A 136 -9.48 2.78 -8.08
CA ILE A 136 -8.16 2.89 -7.47
C ILE A 136 -8.07 1.84 -6.36
N VAL A 137 -6.98 1.08 -6.32
CA VAL A 137 -6.56 0.36 -5.11
C VAL A 137 -5.36 1.08 -4.50
N PHE A 138 -5.40 1.31 -3.20
CA PHE A 138 -4.37 2.02 -2.44
C PHE A 138 -3.90 1.15 -1.28
N PHE A 139 -2.68 0.60 -1.37
CA PHE A 139 -2.05 -0.16 -0.30
C PHE A 139 -1.31 0.80 0.65
N VAL A 140 -1.82 0.92 1.87
CA VAL A 140 -1.23 1.75 2.92
C VAL A 140 -0.01 1.02 3.48
N GLY A 141 1.06 1.75 3.76
CA GLY A 141 2.26 1.18 4.35
C GLY A 141 2.22 1.16 5.88
N GLY A 142 3.41 1.18 6.48
CA GLY A 142 3.64 0.74 7.85
C GLY A 142 4.20 -0.68 7.90
N THR A 143 5.08 -0.93 8.86
CA THR A 143 5.88 -2.16 8.94
C THR A 143 5.01 -3.41 9.02
N GLY A 144 3.80 -3.33 9.59
CA GLY A 144 2.86 -4.45 9.68
C GLY A 144 2.63 -5.15 8.33
N GLY A 145 2.61 -4.39 7.23
CA GLY A 145 2.43 -4.92 5.88
C GLY A 145 3.54 -5.88 5.42
N MET A 146 4.72 -5.85 6.04
CA MET A 146 5.82 -6.76 5.68
C MET A 146 5.50 -8.24 5.96
N TRP A 147 4.55 -8.52 6.84
CA TRP A 147 4.26 -9.88 7.29
C TRP A 147 3.05 -10.52 6.63
N ASP A 148 2.02 -9.76 6.30
CA ASP A 148 0.80 -10.29 5.70
C ASP A 148 0.71 -9.98 4.20
N PHE A 149 1.08 -8.78 3.75
CA PHE A 149 0.90 -8.39 2.36
C PHE A 149 1.61 -9.27 1.31
N PRO A 150 2.89 -9.63 1.45
CA PRO A 150 3.60 -10.38 0.41
C PRO A 150 3.18 -11.86 0.34
N TYR A 151 2.29 -12.29 1.25
CA TYR A 151 1.91 -13.69 1.41
C TYR A 151 0.39 -13.92 1.40
N ASP A 152 -0.39 -12.89 1.07
CA ASP A 152 -1.84 -12.98 0.96
C ASP A 152 -2.25 -13.08 -0.52
N ASP A 153 -2.72 -14.25 -0.92
CA ASP A 153 -3.13 -14.54 -2.29
C ASP A 153 -4.33 -13.68 -2.74
N ASN A 154 -5.16 -13.20 -1.81
CA ASN A 154 -6.28 -12.34 -2.14
C ASN A 154 -5.81 -10.92 -2.49
N LEU A 155 -4.81 -10.39 -1.79
CA LEU A 155 -4.18 -9.12 -2.14
C LEU A 155 -3.49 -9.21 -3.50
N HIS A 156 -2.76 -10.30 -3.78
CA HIS A 156 -2.16 -10.54 -5.10
C HIS A 156 -3.23 -10.61 -6.20
N ARG A 157 -4.34 -11.31 -5.96
CA ARG A 157 -5.49 -11.35 -6.87
C ARG A 157 -6.10 -9.98 -7.10
N ILE A 158 -6.32 -9.19 -6.04
CA ILE A 158 -6.87 -7.84 -6.13
C ILE A 158 -5.95 -6.96 -6.97
N ALA A 159 -4.65 -6.95 -6.69
CA ALA A 159 -3.67 -6.18 -7.45
C ALA A 159 -3.68 -6.55 -8.94
N ARG A 160 -3.66 -7.86 -9.26
CA ARG A 160 -3.74 -8.37 -10.63
C ARG A 160 -5.02 -7.93 -11.33
N VAL A 161 -6.19 -8.19 -10.74
CA VAL A 161 -7.49 -7.88 -11.36
C VAL A 161 -7.65 -6.38 -11.59
N MET A 162 -7.27 -5.55 -10.61
CA MET A 162 -7.29 -4.10 -10.75
C MET A 162 -6.35 -3.63 -11.87
N TRP A 163 -5.13 -4.19 -11.93
CA TRP A 163 -4.16 -3.87 -12.96
C TRP A 163 -4.63 -4.25 -14.37
N GLU A 164 -5.08 -5.49 -14.56
CA GLU A 164 -5.55 -6.03 -15.84
C GLU A 164 -6.86 -5.37 -16.30
N SER A 165 -7.69 -4.89 -15.37
CA SER A 165 -8.91 -4.14 -15.67
C SER A 165 -8.68 -2.65 -15.96
N GLY A 166 -7.43 -2.22 -16.11
CA GLY A 166 -7.11 -0.85 -16.48
C GLY A 166 -7.28 0.17 -15.33
N LYS A 167 -7.38 -0.29 -14.07
CA LYS A 167 -7.57 0.57 -12.88
C LYS A 167 -6.24 1.11 -12.35
N VAL A 168 -6.27 2.07 -11.43
CA VAL A 168 -5.04 2.58 -10.80
C VAL A 168 -4.64 1.62 -9.68
N VAL A 169 -3.37 1.20 -9.69
CA VAL A 169 -2.75 0.45 -8.59
C VAL A 169 -1.78 1.38 -7.89
N SER A 170 -1.94 1.55 -6.58
CA SER A 170 -1.11 2.49 -5.82
C SER A 170 -0.72 1.97 -4.45
N ALA A 171 0.45 2.37 -3.98
CA ALA A 171 1.00 1.91 -2.71
C ALA A 171 2.03 2.89 -2.13
N VAL A 172 2.14 3.02 -0.82
CA VAL A 172 3.11 3.92 -0.17
C VAL A 172 3.94 3.18 0.89
N CYS A 173 5.21 3.58 1.07
CA CYS A 173 6.08 3.08 2.14
C CYS A 173 6.27 1.56 2.02
N HIS A 174 5.81 0.77 2.99
CA HIS A 174 5.79 -0.71 2.92
C HIS A 174 4.59 -1.30 2.20
N GLY A 175 3.60 -0.49 1.81
CA GLY A 175 2.43 -0.92 1.03
C GLY A 175 2.76 -1.70 -0.24
N PRO A 176 3.85 -1.39 -0.99
CA PRO A 176 4.24 -2.16 -2.17
C PRO A 176 4.65 -3.61 -1.87
N MET A 177 4.76 -4.04 -0.60
CA MET A 177 4.87 -5.46 -0.24
C MET A 177 3.74 -6.30 -0.85
N ALA A 178 2.54 -5.74 -1.00
CA ALA A 178 1.40 -6.41 -1.65
C ALA A 178 1.61 -6.68 -3.15
N LEU A 179 2.64 -6.10 -3.75
CA LEU A 179 2.93 -6.18 -5.18
C LEU A 179 4.14 -7.08 -5.50
N VAL A 180 5.00 -7.36 -4.51
CA VAL A 180 6.28 -8.08 -4.73
C VAL A 180 6.05 -9.47 -5.32
N HIS A 181 5.08 -10.23 -4.79
CA HIS A 181 4.73 -11.56 -5.29
C HIS A 181 3.47 -11.58 -6.16
N ALA A 182 2.89 -10.41 -6.47
CA ALA A 182 1.73 -10.32 -7.33
C ALA A 182 2.13 -10.65 -8.78
N LYS A 183 1.46 -11.64 -9.35
CA LYS A 183 1.64 -12.06 -10.75
C LYS A 183 0.46 -11.64 -11.61
N LEU A 184 0.70 -11.48 -12.91
CA LEU A 184 -0.33 -11.33 -13.93
C LEU A 184 -0.89 -12.69 -14.37
N SER A 185 -1.95 -12.69 -15.16
CA SER A 185 -2.61 -13.93 -15.63
C SER A 185 -1.72 -14.78 -16.54
N ASP A 186 -0.71 -14.17 -17.17
CA ASP A 186 0.34 -14.87 -17.93
C ASP A 186 1.49 -15.39 -17.04
N ASN A 187 1.32 -15.32 -15.71
CA ASN A 187 2.30 -15.72 -14.68
C ASN A 187 3.57 -14.85 -14.62
N SER A 188 3.64 -13.75 -15.39
CA SER A 188 4.70 -12.75 -15.26
C SER A 188 4.52 -11.92 -13.98
N SER A 189 5.61 -11.34 -13.48
CA SER A 189 5.56 -10.43 -12.32
C SER A 189 4.83 -9.13 -12.67
N LEU A 190 3.91 -8.69 -11.81
CA LEU A 190 3.18 -7.42 -11.98
C LEU A 190 4.12 -6.22 -11.94
N VAL A 191 5.28 -6.32 -11.30
CA VAL A 191 6.22 -5.21 -11.13
C VAL A 191 7.41 -5.27 -12.08
N ALA A 192 7.61 -6.38 -12.80
CA ALA A 192 8.74 -6.55 -13.72
C ALA A 192 8.81 -5.43 -14.78
N GLY A 193 9.97 -4.80 -14.91
CA GLY A 193 10.25 -3.71 -15.85
C GLY A 193 9.60 -2.36 -15.50
N ARG A 194 8.87 -2.26 -14.39
CA ARG A 194 8.14 -1.04 -14.02
C ARG A 194 8.90 -0.22 -12.99
N SER A 195 8.95 1.10 -13.21
CA SER A 195 9.55 2.05 -12.29
C SER A 195 8.68 2.20 -11.05
N MET A 196 9.26 2.00 -9.86
CA MET A 196 8.53 2.06 -8.58
C MET A 196 9.44 2.56 -7.47
N THR A 197 8.84 3.06 -6.40
CA THR A 197 9.51 3.35 -5.13
C THR A 197 8.78 2.66 -3.98
N GLY A 198 9.39 2.65 -2.81
CA GLY A 198 8.84 2.18 -1.55
C GLY A 198 9.86 2.47 -0.46
N PHE A 199 9.60 2.09 0.79
CA PHE A 199 10.56 2.34 1.87
C PHE A 199 11.90 1.69 1.53
N SER A 200 12.98 2.47 1.57
CA SER A 200 14.30 2.05 1.09
C SER A 200 15.11 1.35 2.15
N ASN A 201 16.05 0.51 1.72
CA ASN A 201 17.00 -0.14 2.62
C ASN A 201 17.82 0.90 3.42
N ALA A 202 18.15 2.04 2.81
CA ALA A 202 18.85 3.14 3.50
C ALA A 202 17.99 3.78 4.62
N GLU A 203 16.68 3.86 4.43
CA GLU A 203 15.76 4.33 5.47
C GLU A 203 15.60 3.28 6.58
N GLU A 204 15.58 1.99 6.24
CA GLU A 204 15.63 0.90 7.23
C GLU A 204 16.93 0.96 8.04
N GLU A 205 18.07 1.21 7.39
CA GLU A 205 19.39 1.27 8.06
C GLU A 205 19.42 2.39 9.09
N LEU A 206 18.92 3.57 8.72
CA LEU A 206 18.87 4.70 9.63
C LEU A 206 17.98 4.44 10.85
N LEU A 207 16.82 3.82 10.64
CA LEU A 207 15.91 3.50 11.75
C LEU A 207 16.44 2.34 12.63
N GLY A 208 17.59 1.77 12.28
CA GLY A 208 18.13 0.58 12.95
C GLY A 208 17.31 -0.67 12.69
N THR A 209 16.50 -0.65 11.62
CA THR A 209 15.62 -1.73 11.17
C THR A 209 16.19 -2.48 9.96
N ALA A 210 17.33 -2.09 9.36
CA ALA A 210 17.93 -2.89 8.29
C ALA A 210 18.74 -4.11 8.77
N THR A 211 19.30 -4.06 9.98
CA THR A 211 19.93 -5.25 10.62
C THR A 211 18.90 -6.29 11.05
N VAL A 212 17.64 -5.96 10.78
CA VAL A 212 16.48 -6.78 10.98
C VAL A 212 16.33 -7.62 9.68
N CYS A 213 17.15 -8.70 9.62
CA CYS A 213 17.35 -9.64 8.50
C CYS A 213 16.14 -9.93 7.61
N GLY A 214 16.06 -9.13 6.55
CA GLY A 214 15.25 -9.37 5.37
C GLY A 214 16.03 -9.99 4.20
N LEU A 215 17.16 -10.67 4.44
CA LEU A 215 18.03 -11.11 3.34
C LEU A 215 18.32 -12.60 3.27
N CYS A 216 17.92 -13.39 4.26
CA CYS A 216 18.19 -14.81 4.23
C CYS A 216 16.88 -15.60 3.98
N TYR A 217 16.53 -15.74 2.69
CA TYR A 217 15.56 -16.71 2.19
C TYR A 217 16.26 -18.06 1.92
N PRO A 218 15.56 -19.20 2.02
CA PRO A 218 16.10 -20.48 1.55
C PRO A 218 16.51 -20.37 0.07
N GLY A 219 17.79 -20.58 -0.23
CA GLY A 219 18.33 -20.55 -1.60
C GLY A 219 19.05 -19.26 -2.04
N ASN A 220 19.20 -18.25 -1.18
CA ASN A 220 20.01 -17.05 -1.44
C ASN A 220 21.11 -16.81 -0.38
N GLU A 221 21.51 -17.88 0.33
CA GLU A 221 22.42 -17.80 1.48
C GLU A 221 23.84 -17.29 1.13
N ALA A 222 24.20 -17.27 -0.16
CA ALA A 222 25.59 -17.04 -0.60
C ALA A 222 25.90 -15.60 -1.08
N ALA A 223 24.91 -14.75 -1.33
CA ALA A 223 25.14 -13.49 -2.08
C ALA A 223 24.90 -12.19 -1.30
N ALA A 224 24.08 -12.19 -0.24
CA ALA A 224 23.61 -10.94 0.38
C ALA A 224 23.65 -10.91 1.92
N CYS A 225 23.88 -12.03 2.61
CA CYS A 225 24.05 -12.02 4.06
C CYS A 225 25.53 -11.69 4.38
N PRO A 226 25.85 -10.64 5.17
CA PRO A 226 27.22 -10.36 5.61
C PRO A 226 27.86 -11.61 6.22
N VAL A 227 29.17 -11.79 6.01
CA VAL A 227 29.91 -12.99 6.47
C VAL A 227 29.63 -13.25 7.95
N GLY A 228 28.98 -14.38 8.25
CA GLY A 228 28.59 -14.78 9.62
C GLY A 228 27.09 -14.68 9.93
N LEU A 229 26.27 -14.08 9.05
CA LEU A 229 24.81 -14.07 9.13
C LEU A 229 24.21 -15.20 8.27
N THR A 230 23.33 -15.97 8.89
CA THR A 230 22.54 -17.09 8.38
C THR A 230 21.10 -16.86 8.85
N PRO A 231 20.06 -17.46 8.24
CA PRO A 231 18.69 -17.36 8.76
C PRO A 231 18.55 -17.65 10.28
N ALA A 232 19.45 -18.47 10.84
CA ALA A 232 19.42 -18.91 12.24
C ALA A 232 20.02 -17.91 13.26
N ASN A 233 20.84 -16.94 12.84
CA ASN A 233 21.53 -15.99 13.72
C ASN A 233 21.34 -14.52 13.28
N CYS A 234 20.31 -14.31 12.46
CA CYS A 234 19.96 -13.06 11.81
C CYS A 234 18.91 -12.30 12.61
N SER A 235 19.26 -11.15 13.22
CA SER A 235 18.47 -10.27 14.12
C SER A 235 17.19 -9.64 13.56
N GLY A 236 16.59 -10.27 12.55
CA GLY A 236 15.38 -9.89 11.80
C GLY A 236 14.12 -9.75 12.59
N PRO A 237 13.11 -9.03 12.04
CA PRO A 237 11.88 -8.88 12.74
C PRO A 237 11.12 -10.15 12.39
N HIS A 238 11.48 -11.22 13.10
CA HIS A 238 10.99 -12.54 12.75
C HIS A 238 9.48 -12.53 12.77
N MET A 239 8.95 -13.26 11.80
CA MET A 239 7.53 -13.37 11.53
C MET A 239 6.75 -13.63 12.83
N PRO A 240 5.56 -13.02 13.03
CA PRO A 240 4.60 -13.52 14.00
C PRO A 240 4.50 -15.05 13.87
N SER A 241 4.26 -15.77 14.97
CA SER A 241 4.24 -17.25 14.97
C SER A 241 3.21 -17.86 14.01
N GLU A 242 2.30 -17.06 13.45
CA GLU A 242 1.39 -17.42 12.36
C GLU A 242 2.00 -17.38 10.94
N TYR A 243 3.15 -16.74 10.73
CA TYR A 243 3.87 -16.68 9.46
C TYR A 243 5.34 -17.21 9.42
N PRO A 244 5.89 -17.94 10.42
CA PRO A 244 7.32 -18.23 10.59
C PRO A 244 7.97 -19.06 9.47
N THR A 245 7.18 -19.73 8.63
CA THR A 245 7.68 -20.55 7.53
C THR A 245 7.84 -19.79 6.21
N LYS A 246 7.39 -18.54 6.12
CA LYS A 246 7.37 -17.78 4.87
C LYS A 246 8.59 -16.87 4.65
N GLY A 247 9.47 -16.70 5.65
CA GLY A 247 10.63 -15.81 5.56
C GLY A 247 10.28 -14.32 5.57
N SER A 248 11.23 -13.44 5.91
CA SER A 248 11.07 -11.97 5.81
C SER A 248 12.08 -11.41 4.83
N PHE A 249 11.69 -10.39 4.05
CA PHE A 249 12.60 -9.66 3.19
C PHE A 249 12.43 -8.14 3.26
N LEU A 250 13.46 -7.37 2.92
CA LEU A 250 13.35 -5.91 2.82
C LEU A 250 12.66 -5.54 1.51
N LEU A 251 11.83 -4.50 1.55
CA LEU A 251 10.96 -4.14 0.43
C LEU A 251 11.73 -3.88 -0.86
N GLU A 252 12.77 -3.04 -0.78
CA GLU A 252 13.58 -2.66 -1.94
C GLU A 252 14.20 -3.89 -2.61
N ASP A 253 14.73 -4.83 -1.83
CA ASP A 253 15.31 -6.07 -2.35
C ASP A 253 14.25 -6.97 -2.97
N GLY A 254 13.08 -7.11 -2.33
CA GLY A 254 11.96 -7.87 -2.87
C GLY A 254 11.47 -7.31 -4.21
N LEU A 255 11.33 -5.98 -4.31
CA LEU A 255 10.94 -5.32 -5.56
C LEU A 255 11.97 -5.54 -6.66
N LYS A 256 13.26 -5.37 -6.37
CA LYS A 256 14.35 -5.63 -7.32
C LYS A 256 14.38 -7.10 -7.77
N ALA A 257 14.23 -8.04 -6.84
CA ALA A 257 14.18 -9.48 -7.14
C ALA A 257 12.96 -9.86 -8.00
N ALA A 258 11.84 -9.17 -7.81
CA ALA A 258 10.65 -9.31 -8.65
C ALA A 258 10.76 -8.61 -10.03
N GLY A 259 11.91 -8.00 -10.32
CA GLY A 259 12.24 -7.37 -11.60
C GLY A 259 11.82 -5.90 -11.72
N ALA A 260 11.42 -5.24 -10.63
CA ALA A 260 11.06 -3.83 -10.66
C ALA A 260 12.29 -2.93 -10.88
N VAL A 261 12.09 -1.79 -11.55
CA VAL A 261 13.09 -0.71 -11.60
C VAL A 261 12.89 0.15 -10.36
N TYR A 262 13.56 -0.20 -9.26
CA TYR A 262 13.44 0.54 -8.01
C TYR A 262 14.13 1.89 -8.09
N VAL A 263 13.42 2.95 -7.72
CA VAL A 263 13.87 4.34 -7.68
C VAL A 263 13.66 4.86 -6.27
N SER A 264 14.68 5.49 -5.70
CA SER A 264 14.57 6.16 -4.41
C SER A 264 15.31 7.49 -4.45
N THR A 265 14.93 8.36 -3.52
CA THR A 265 15.68 9.59 -3.23
C THR A 265 16.38 9.44 -1.90
N GLN A 266 17.63 9.92 -1.85
CA GLN A 266 18.35 10.02 -0.60
C GLN A 266 17.66 11.04 0.31
N GLN A 267 17.45 10.63 1.55
CA GLN A 267 16.88 11.47 2.59
C GLN A 267 18.00 12.26 3.27
N ASP A 268 17.70 13.52 3.60
CA ASP A 268 18.58 14.38 4.37
C ASP A 268 18.25 14.26 5.85
N TRP A 269 18.95 13.35 6.52
CA TRP A 269 18.69 13.00 7.91
C TRP A 269 19.05 14.10 8.91
N SER A 270 19.78 15.13 8.49
CA SER A 270 20.04 16.31 9.33
C SER A 270 18.75 17.06 9.69
N THR A 271 17.69 16.86 8.91
CA THR A 271 16.38 17.50 9.10
C THR A 271 15.34 16.60 9.77
N PHE A 272 15.66 15.32 10.03
CA PHE A 272 14.75 14.30 10.57
C PHE A 272 13.36 14.30 9.91
N TYR A 273 13.34 14.54 8.59
CA TYR A 273 12.13 14.74 7.80
C TYR A 273 12.11 13.81 6.59
N PHE A 274 11.11 12.93 6.53
CA PHE A 274 10.85 12.11 5.35
C PHE A 274 10.40 13.01 4.20
N ARG A 275 11.28 13.27 3.24
CA ARG A 275 10.91 14.01 2.04
C ARG A 275 10.03 13.12 1.15
N PRO A 276 8.89 13.64 0.67
CA PRO A 276 8.03 12.90 -0.22
C PRO A 276 8.74 12.60 -1.54
N HIS A 277 8.69 11.34 -1.96
CA HIS A 277 9.08 10.91 -3.29
C HIS A 277 8.01 9.97 -3.84
N VAL A 278 7.51 10.28 -5.03
CA VAL A 278 6.44 9.54 -5.70
C VAL A 278 6.86 9.20 -7.12
N VAL A 279 6.71 7.94 -7.49
CA VAL A 279 6.99 7.42 -8.83
C VAL A 279 5.66 7.04 -9.49
N ARG A 280 5.45 7.51 -10.73
CA ARG A 280 4.32 7.13 -11.58
C ARG A 280 4.84 6.39 -12.81
N HIS A 281 4.49 5.12 -12.96
CA HIS A 281 4.75 4.33 -14.16
C HIS A 281 3.39 3.96 -14.78
N GLY A 282 2.91 4.79 -15.70
CA GLY A 282 1.57 4.67 -16.27
C GLY A 282 0.47 4.73 -15.19
N ARG A 283 -0.19 3.59 -14.94
CA ARG A 283 -1.28 3.45 -13.93
C ARG A 283 -0.80 2.93 -12.57
N LEU A 284 0.51 2.70 -12.43
CA LEU A 284 1.14 2.27 -11.19
C LEU A 284 1.72 3.49 -10.49
N VAL A 285 1.28 3.77 -9.26
CA VAL A 285 1.70 4.95 -8.48
C VAL A 285 2.26 4.49 -7.15
N THR A 286 3.52 4.80 -6.87
CA THR A 286 4.14 4.40 -5.61
C THR A 286 4.79 5.56 -4.88
N GLY A 287 4.76 5.54 -3.55
CA GLY A 287 5.41 6.55 -2.69
C GLY A 287 6.44 5.92 -1.78
N GLN A 288 7.54 6.63 -1.54
CA GLN A 288 8.70 6.08 -0.85
C GLN A 288 8.45 5.85 0.65
N ASN A 289 7.87 6.81 1.37
CA ASN A 289 7.95 6.82 2.83
C ASN A 289 6.73 7.54 3.45
N PRO A 290 6.64 7.68 4.79
CA PRO A 290 5.51 8.36 5.43
C PRO A 290 5.23 9.76 4.91
N GLY A 291 6.28 10.50 4.53
CA GLY A 291 6.16 11.85 3.98
C GLY A 291 5.41 11.88 2.64
N ALA A 292 5.31 10.77 1.92
CA ALA A 292 4.68 10.66 0.60
C ALA A 292 3.21 10.18 0.64
N GLY A 293 2.61 9.96 1.82
CA GLY A 293 1.25 9.41 1.94
C GLY A 293 0.19 10.23 1.22
N ARG A 294 0.20 11.56 1.40
CA ARG A 294 -0.70 12.50 0.72
C ARG A 294 -0.43 12.51 -0.79
N GLU A 295 0.82 12.70 -1.17
CA GLU A 295 1.27 12.91 -2.54
C GLU A 295 1.02 11.67 -3.41
N THR A 296 1.15 10.47 -2.82
CA THR A 296 0.83 9.21 -3.50
C THR A 296 -0.67 9.10 -3.78
N ALA A 297 -1.52 9.50 -2.83
CA ALA A 297 -2.97 9.49 -3.01
C ALA A 297 -3.43 10.52 -4.05
N GLU A 298 -2.86 11.73 -4.01
CA GLU A 298 -3.10 12.78 -5.01
C GLU A 298 -2.68 12.29 -6.40
N ALA A 299 -1.52 11.63 -6.49
CA ALA A 299 -1.03 11.05 -7.72
C ALA A 299 -1.90 9.91 -8.26
N ALA A 300 -2.42 9.05 -7.39
CA ALA A 300 -3.34 7.99 -7.78
C ALA A 300 -4.66 8.59 -8.30
N TYR A 301 -5.22 9.58 -7.61
CA TYR A 301 -6.44 10.27 -8.04
C TYR A 301 -6.26 11.03 -9.36
N ASP A 302 -5.15 11.75 -9.54
CA ASP A 302 -4.82 12.43 -10.78
C ASP A 302 -4.70 11.45 -11.96
N THR A 303 -4.05 10.30 -11.73
CA THR A 303 -3.92 9.24 -12.73
C THR A 303 -5.28 8.70 -13.14
N HIS A 304 -6.18 8.45 -12.18
CA HIS A 304 -7.57 8.07 -12.45
C HIS A 304 -8.33 9.15 -13.26
N ARG A 305 -8.18 10.43 -12.87
CA ARG A 305 -8.82 11.54 -13.58
C ARG A 305 -8.35 11.63 -15.03
N LEU A 306 -7.06 11.47 -15.28
CA LEU A 306 -6.50 11.45 -16.64
C LEU A 306 -7.05 10.29 -17.47
N LEU A 307 -7.10 9.07 -16.90
CA LEU A 307 -7.72 7.90 -17.53
C LEU A 307 -9.17 8.13 -17.95
N ARG A 308 -9.95 8.86 -17.15
CA ARG A 308 -11.35 9.16 -17.44
C ARG A 308 -11.50 10.17 -18.59
N LEU A 309 -10.63 11.18 -18.63
CA LEU A 309 -10.69 12.24 -19.64
C LEU A 309 -10.35 11.72 -21.04
N THR A 310 -9.38 10.83 -21.16
CA THR A 310 -8.97 10.25 -22.43
C THR A 310 -9.98 9.27 -23.01
N LYS A 311 -10.64 8.46 -22.18
CA LYS A 311 -11.76 7.60 -22.60
C LYS A 311 -12.88 8.42 -23.23
N LYS A 312 -13.18 9.59 -22.66
CA LYS A 312 -14.21 10.51 -23.19
C LYS A 312 -13.80 11.18 -24.50
N LYS A 313 -12.50 11.45 -24.69
CA LYS A 313 -11.99 12.17 -25.87
C LYS A 313 -11.57 11.24 -27.02
N SER A 314 -11.78 9.92 -26.91
CA SER A 314 -11.26 8.92 -27.85
C SER A 314 -9.77 9.14 -28.16
N CYS A 315 -9.00 9.63 -27.19
CA CYS A 315 -7.66 10.14 -27.46
C CYS A 315 -6.68 8.95 -27.58
N PRO A 316 -6.07 8.71 -28.76
CA PRO A 316 -5.24 7.52 -29.03
C PRO A 316 -3.91 7.50 -28.29
N VAL A 317 -3.57 8.57 -27.56
CA VAL A 317 -2.28 8.77 -26.89
C VAL A 317 -2.04 7.77 -25.73
N TRP A 318 -3.01 6.94 -25.34
CA TRP A 318 -2.79 5.94 -24.29
C TRP A 318 -1.76 4.86 -24.64
N SER A 319 -1.56 4.55 -25.93
CA SER A 319 -0.44 3.67 -26.32
C SER A 319 0.94 4.32 -26.10
N GLN A 320 1.01 5.64 -25.90
CA GLN A 320 2.26 6.38 -25.66
C GLN A 320 2.40 6.86 -24.20
N PHE A 321 1.30 6.98 -23.45
CA PHE A 321 1.28 7.35 -22.03
C PHE A 321 1.63 6.20 -21.08
N ALA A 322 1.42 4.94 -21.50
CA ALA A 322 1.65 3.77 -20.65
C ALA A 322 3.13 3.58 -20.26
N ASP A 323 4.07 4.01 -21.12
CA ASP A 323 5.50 3.74 -20.95
C ASP A 323 6.37 5.01 -20.72
N THR A 324 5.80 6.22 -20.86
CA THR A 324 6.63 7.46 -21.00
C THR A 324 6.50 8.46 -19.86
N PHE A 325 6.46 8.00 -18.60
CA PHE A 325 6.82 8.86 -17.47
C PHE A 325 7.92 8.19 -16.65
N CYS A 326 9.13 8.75 -16.81
CA CYS A 326 10.38 8.37 -16.18
C CYS A 326 10.88 6.96 -16.52
N SER A 327 11.61 6.84 -17.64
CA SER A 327 12.78 5.95 -17.65
C SER A 327 13.86 6.59 -16.77
N PRO A 328 14.26 6.01 -15.63
CA PRO A 328 15.53 6.32 -15.03
C PRO A 328 16.55 5.43 -15.75
N VAL A 329 17.17 5.93 -16.82
CA VAL A 329 18.55 5.54 -17.07
C VAL A 329 19.39 6.47 -16.20
N GLN A 330 19.48 6.13 -14.92
CA GLN A 330 20.57 6.62 -14.06
C GLN A 330 21.41 5.38 -13.78
N GLN A 331 22.40 5.13 -14.64
CA GLN A 331 23.23 3.93 -14.53
C GLN A 331 24.43 4.16 -13.61
N THR A 332 24.83 5.40 -13.29
CA THR A 332 25.90 5.68 -12.32
C THR A 332 25.80 7.05 -11.63
N ALA A 333 26.57 7.24 -10.55
CA ALA A 333 26.67 8.48 -9.77
C ALA A 333 27.33 9.67 -10.51
N ALA A 334 27.77 9.49 -11.75
CA ALA A 334 28.42 10.52 -12.57
C ALA A 334 27.46 11.27 -13.51
N ASP A 335 26.21 10.84 -13.62
CA ASP A 335 25.23 11.45 -14.53
C ASP A 335 24.63 12.74 -13.93
N PRO A 336 24.52 13.84 -14.69
CA PRO A 336 23.93 15.09 -14.19
C PRO A 336 22.46 14.88 -13.79
N PRO A 337 21.95 15.59 -12.78
CA PRO A 337 20.58 15.41 -12.28
C PRO A 337 19.57 15.67 -13.40
N VAL A 338 18.83 14.62 -13.79
CA VAL A 338 17.73 14.74 -14.74
C VAL A 338 16.63 15.55 -14.07
N LYS A 339 16.49 16.82 -14.50
CA LYS A 339 15.32 17.62 -14.14
C LYS A 339 14.10 17.01 -14.82
N CYS A 340 13.33 16.20 -14.09
CA CYS A 340 11.97 15.86 -14.47
C CYS A 340 11.17 17.15 -14.61
N LYS A 341 11.05 17.66 -15.84
CA LYS A 341 10.15 18.78 -16.13
C LYS A 341 8.71 18.26 -16.06
N THR A 342 8.13 18.24 -14.87
CA THR A 342 6.67 18.20 -14.70
C THR A 342 6.08 19.59 -14.99
N ASN A 343 6.37 20.16 -16.17
CA ASN A 343 5.79 21.45 -16.59
C ASN A 343 4.34 21.30 -17.08
N GLY A 344 3.51 20.53 -16.36
CA GLY A 344 2.07 20.46 -16.59
C GLY A 344 1.67 20.16 -18.04
N TYR A 345 2.52 19.48 -18.83
CA TYR A 345 2.24 19.23 -20.23
C TYR A 345 1.21 18.10 -20.33
N ILE A 346 -0.06 18.49 -20.34
CA ILE A 346 -1.12 17.70 -20.93
C ILE A 346 -0.97 17.92 -22.44
N PRO A 347 -0.51 16.92 -23.23
CA PRO A 347 -0.56 17.03 -24.67
C PRO A 347 -2.00 17.36 -25.06
N LYS A 348 -2.17 18.39 -25.88
CA LYS A 348 -3.49 18.83 -26.32
C LYS A 348 -4.14 17.70 -27.12
N CYS A 349 -5.11 17.02 -26.50
CA CYS A 349 -6.38 16.69 -27.14
C CYS A 349 -7.38 17.79 -26.71
#